data_AF-A0A4V1SDX6-F1
#
_entry.id   AF-A0A4V1SDX6-F1
#
_cell.length_a   1.000
_cell.length_b   1.000
_cell.length_c   1.000
_cell.angle_alpha   90.00
_cell.angle_beta   90.00
_cell.angle_gamma   90.00
#
_symmetry.space_group_name_H-M   'P 1'
#
loop_
_entity.id
_entity.type
_entity.pdbx_description
1 polymer ?
#
loop_
_entity_poly.entity_id
_entity_poly.type
_entity_poly.pdbx_seq_one_letter_code
_entity_poly.pdbx_strand_id
1 'polypeptide(L)'
;MKPRTAITSALAALALSSVPASAQGIDYNAIFLTADVDLSASLSLAEFTTTLDAGISANAAARKFKGADRNLNGSVQLNEFLIYVKVLPAPPHSH
;
A
#
# COMPACT_ATOMS: atom_id res chain seq x y z
N MET A 1 24.04 -22.21 24.38
CA MET A 1 23.08 -21.10 24.57
C MET A 1 22.84 -20.39 23.24
N LYS A 2 21.64 -20.57 22.68
CA LYS A 2 20.90 -19.65 21.78
C LYS A 2 19.54 -20.30 21.53
N PRO A 3 18.48 -19.88 22.23
CA PRO A 3 17.15 -20.30 21.86
C PRO A 3 16.43 -19.19 21.07
N ARG A 4 15.50 -19.66 20.23
CA ARG A 4 14.26 -19.02 19.74
C ARG A 4 14.29 -18.51 18.31
N THR A 5 13.24 -18.60 17.51
CA THR A 5 11.99 -19.37 17.46
C THR A 5 11.37 -18.96 16.12
N ALA A 6 10.77 -19.93 15.42
CA ALA A 6 9.79 -19.85 14.33
C ALA A 6 9.33 -18.46 13.81
N ILE A 7 9.24 -18.33 12.49
CA ILE A 7 8.06 -17.68 11.90
C ILE A 7 7.44 -18.66 10.90
N THR A 8 6.31 -19.20 11.35
CA THR A 8 5.37 -20.08 10.67
C THR A 8 4.30 -19.21 10.03
N SER A 9 3.83 -19.61 8.83
CA SER A 9 2.58 -19.15 8.18
C SER A 9 2.58 -17.68 7.67
N ALA A 10 1.90 -17.33 6.59
CA ALA A 10 0.69 -17.93 6.05
C ALA A 10 0.59 -17.77 4.53
N LEU A 11 0.03 -18.81 3.93
CA LEU A 11 -0.67 -18.82 2.66
C LEU A 11 -1.76 -17.73 2.65
N ALA A 12 -1.77 -16.85 1.65
CA ALA A 12 -2.95 -16.09 1.28
C ALA A 12 -2.94 -15.85 -0.23
N ALA A 13 -3.51 -16.81 -0.96
CA ALA A 13 -3.96 -16.58 -2.32
C ALA A 13 -5.16 -15.62 -2.27
N LEU A 14 -5.03 -14.45 -2.86
CA LEU A 14 -6.20 -13.65 -3.26
C LEU A 14 -5.98 -13.16 -4.68
N ALA A 15 -6.51 -13.94 -5.62
CA ALA A 15 -6.73 -13.48 -6.99
C ALA A 15 -7.73 -12.32 -6.92
N LEU A 16 -7.24 -11.07 -6.97
CA LEU A 16 -8.09 -9.93 -7.26
C LEU A 16 -8.44 -10.01 -8.74
N SER A 17 -9.68 -10.43 -8.98
CA SER A 17 -10.38 -10.21 -10.24
C SER A 17 -10.25 -8.73 -10.60
N SER A 18 -9.63 -8.49 -11.75
CA SER A 18 -9.39 -7.18 -12.35
C SER A 18 -10.72 -6.47 -12.59
N VAL A 19 -11.11 -5.61 -11.64
CA VAL A 19 -12.05 -4.54 -11.92
C VAL A 19 -11.30 -3.56 -12.84
N PRO A 20 -11.80 -3.26 -14.06
CA PRO A 20 -11.16 -2.30 -14.94
C PRO A 20 -11.31 -0.91 -14.33
N ALA A 21 -10.34 -0.53 -13.49
CA ALA A 21 -10.23 0.79 -12.93
C ALA A 21 -9.65 1.73 -13.96
N SER A 22 -10.45 2.19 -14.94
CA SER A 22 -10.14 3.44 -15.65
C SER A 22 -11.26 3.90 -16.57
N ALA A 23 -12.12 4.77 -16.04
CA ALA A 23 -12.84 5.76 -16.85
C ALA A 23 -12.04 7.08 -17.02
N GLN A 24 -10.76 7.13 -16.58
CA GLN A 24 -9.88 8.31 -16.72
C GLN A 24 -8.39 7.99 -17.02
N GLY A 25 -8.08 6.79 -17.53
CA GLY A 25 -6.76 6.47 -18.09
C GLY A 25 -5.58 6.29 -17.13
N ILE A 26 -5.74 6.49 -15.82
CA ILE A 26 -4.72 6.18 -14.81
C ILE A 26 -5.04 4.84 -14.14
N ASP A 27 -4.21 3.83 -14.39
CA ASP A 27 -4.30 2.53 -13.73
C ASP A 27 -3.51 2.56 -12.40
N TYR A 28 -4.21 2.89 -11.33
CA TYR A 28 -3.63 2.93 -9.98
C TYR A 28 -3.20 1.55 -9.47
N ASN A 29 -3.75 0.45 -10.01
CA ASN A 29 -3.26 -0.88 -9.66
C ASN A 29 -1.87 -1.10 -10.28
N ALA A 30 -1.69 -0.73 -11.55
CA ALA A 30 -0.38 -0.80 -12.19
C ALA A 30 0.67 0.08 -11.47
N ILE A 31 0.28 1.27 -11.00
CA ILE A 31 1.15 2.13 -10.19
C ILE A 31 1.56 1.44 -8.89
N PHE A 32 0.60 0.87 -8.16
CA PHE A 32 0.86 0.13 -6.94
C PHE A 32 1.81 -1.06 -7.18
N LEU A 33 1.55 -1.86 -8.21
CA LEU A 33 2.38 -3.01 -8.56
C LEU A 33 3.80 -2.61 -9.00
N THR A 34 3.95 -1.44 -9.62
CA THR A 34 5.27 -0.90 -9.99
C THR A 34 6.02 -0.39 -8.76
N ALA A 35 5.31 0.09 -7.74
CA ALA A 35 5.86 0.56 -6.48
C ALA A 35 6.34 -0.59 -5.59
N ASP A 36 5.60 -1.69 -5.56
CA ASP A 36 5.83 -2.89 -4.75
C ASP A 36 6.99 -3.71 -5.35
N VAL A 37 8.21 -3.21 -5.21
CA VAL A 37 9.43 -3.78 -5.80
C VAL A 37 9.76 -5.12 -5.16
N ASP A 38 9.48 -5.27 -3.86
CA ASP A 38 9.72 -6.51 -3.14
C ASP A 38 8.58 -7.55 -3.25
N LEU A 39 7.48 -7.20 -3.94
CA LEU A 39 6.30 -8.02 -4.16
C LEU A 39 5.65 -8.48 -2.84
N SER A 40 5.70 -7.64 -1.80
CA SER A 40 5.11 -7.92 -0.49
C SER A 40 3.58 -7.74 -0.47
N ALA A 41 2.98 -7.28 -1.56
CA ALA A 41 1.58 -6.86 -1.67
C ALA A 41 1.22 -5.66 -0.76
N SER A 42 2.24 -4.90 -0.34
CA SER A 42 2.10 -3.69 0.46
C SER A 42 3.25 -2.74 0.14
N LEU A 43 3.05 -1.44 0.30
CA LEU A 43 4.12 -0.47 0.09
C LEU A 43 4.77 -0.13 1.42
N SER A 44 6.08 -0.35 1.51
CA SER A 44 6.91 0.26 2.54
C SER A 44 7.01 1.78 2.33
N LEU A 45 7.50 2.51 3.34
CA LEU A 45 7.74 3.95 3.21
C LEU A 45 8.65 4.27 2.01
N ALA A 46 9.67 3.43 1.76
CA ALA A 46 10.58 3.63 0.64
C ALA A 46 9.83 3.51 -0.71
N GLU A 47 9.08 2.44 -0.90
CA GLU A 47 8.32 2.13 -2.13
C GLU A 47 7.18 3.11 -2.41
N PHE A 48 6.50 3.54 -1.34
CA PHE A 48 5.44 4.55 -1.44
C PHE A 48 5.99 5.90 -1.95
N THR A 49 7.19 6.27 -1.53
CA THR A 49 7.77 7.59 -1.84
C THR A 49 8.44 7.65 -3.20
N THR A 50 9.05 6.55 -3.66
CA THR A 50 9.65 6.46 -4.99
C THR A 50 8.61 6.58 -6.11
N THR A 51 7.37 6.15 -5.84
CA THR A 51 6.35 6.03 -6.88
C THR A 51 5.41 7.23 -6.97
N LEU A 52 5.02 7.81 -5.83
CA LEU A 52 4.00 8.87 -5.83
C LEU A 52 4.56 10.28 -5.97
N ASP A 53 5.81 10.52 -5.57
CA ASP A 53 6.35 11.88 -5.53
C ASP A 53 7.88 11.87 -5.42
N ALA A 54 8.57 11.62 -6.54
CA ALA A 54 10.01 11.73 -6.58
C ALA A 54 10.44 13.19 -6.31
N GLY A 55 11.22 13.42 -5.25
CA GLY A 55 11.77 14.74 -4.93
C GLY A 55 11.12 15.48 -3.76
N ILE A 56 10.14 14.88 -3.06
CA ILE A 56 9.65 15.44 -1.79
C ILE A 56 10.61 15.19 -0.64
N SER A 57 10.62 16.11 0.33
CA SER A 57 11.37 15.92 1.57
C SER A 57 10.92 14.65 2.31
N ALA A 58 11.85 13.97 2.98
CA ALA A 58 11.56 12.77 3.79
C ALA A 58 10.43 13.01 4.81
N ASN A 59 10.32 14.22 5.37
CA ASN A 59 9.25 14.57 6.29
C ASN A 59 7.87 14.66 5.62
N ALA A 60 7.80 15.23 4.40
CA ALA A 60 6.55 15.25 3.63
C ALA A 60 6.13 13.83 3.21
N ALA A 61 7.10 13.03 2.80
CA ALA A 61 6.94 11.61 2.49
C ALA A 61 6.33 10.84 3.68
N ALA A 62 6.93 10.96 4.86
CA ALA A 62 6.43 10.31 6.08
C ALA A 62 5.00 10.74 6.44
N ARG A 63 4.64 12.02 6.26
CA ARG A 63 3.28 12.50 6.48
C ARG A 63 2.28 11.91 5.50
N LYS A 64 2.64 11.84 4.21
CA LYS A 64 1.79 11.24 3.17
C LYS A 64 1.60 9.74 3.44
N PHE A 65 2.67 9.03 3.75
CA PHE A 65 2.65 7.61 4.11
C PHE A 65 1.72 7.35 5.30
N LYS A 66 1.86 8.12 6.39
CA LYS A 66 0.97 8.02 7.56
C LYS A 66 -0.50 8.32 7.23
N GLY A 67 -0.76 9.14 6.22
CA GLY A 67 -2.12 9.38 5.74
C GLY A 67 -2.69 8.24 4.88
N ALA A 68 -1.81 7.47 4.24
CA ALA A 68 -2.16 6.30 3.44
C ALA A 68 -2.28 5.02 4.28
N ASP A 69 -1.39 4.81 5.25
CA ASP A 69 -1.44 3.70 6.21
C ASP A 69 -2.57 3.95 7.22
N ARG A 70 -3.77 3.44 6.92
CA ARG A 70 -4.99 3.73 7.68
C ARG A 70 -5.14 2.81 8.88
N ASN A 71 -4.67 1.57 8.76
CA ASN A 71 -4.70 0.60 9.85
C ASN A 71 -3.48 0.69 10.77
N LEU A 72 -2.51 1.56 10.46
CA LEU A 72 -1.31 1.84 11.25
C LEU A 72 -0.42 0.59 11.44
N ASN A 73 -0.40 -0.30 10.46
CA ASN A 73 0.42 -1.51 10.52
C ASN A 73 1.85 -1.31 10.00
N GLY A 74 2.19 -0.11 9.53
CA GLY A 74 3.51 0.24 9.03
C GLY A 74 3.73 -0.10 7.54
N SER A 75 2.69 -0.48 6.81
CA SER A 75 2.71 -0.65 5.36
C SER A 75 1.40 -0.16 4.72
N VAL A 76 1.44 0.23 3.45
CA VAL A 76 0.22 0.68 2.74
C VAL A 76 -0.27 -0.44 1.85
N GLN A 77 -1.42 -1.01 2.18
CA GLN A 77 -2.07 -2.04 1.36
C GLN A 77 -2.72 -1.43 0.11
N LEU A 78 -3.02 -2.25 -0.91
CA LEU A 78 -3.65 -1.78 -2.14
C LEU A 78 -4.97 -1.03 -1.90
N ASN A 79 -5.83 -1.54 -1.02
CA ASN A 79 -7.10 -0.87 -0.69
C ASN A 79 -6.88 0.52 -0.03
N GLU A 80 -5.91 0.63 0.87
CA GLU A 80 -5.50 1.86 1.54
C GLU A 80 -4.92 2.87 0.56
N PHE A 81 -4.08 2.40 -0.37
CA PHE A 81 -3.54 3.20 -1.47
C PHE A 81 -4.67 3.75 -2.34
N LEU A 82 -5.62 2.91 -2.75
CA LEU A 82 -6.76 3.32 -3.58
C LEU A 82 -7.70 4.30 -2.85
N ILE A 83 -7.86 4.18 -1.53
CA ILE A 83 -8.58 5.17 -0.71
C ILE A 83 -7.79 6.49 -0.67
N TYR A 84 -6.47 6.42 -0.52
CA TYR A 84 -5.59 7.58 -0.47
C TYR A 84 -5.62 8.38 -1.78
N VAL A 85 -5.53 7.72 -2.93
CA VAL A 85 -5.63 8.34 -4.27
C VAL A 85 -7.07 8.67 -4.70
N LYS A 86 -8.05 8.52 -3.80
CA LYS A 86 -9.48 8.83 -4.02
C LYS A 86 -10.17 8.00 -5.10
N VAL A 87 -9.63 6.81 -5.39
CA VAL A 87 -10.28 5.83 -6.28
C VAL A 87 -11.38 5.08 -5.54
N LEU A 88 -11.15 4.75 -4.26
CA LEU A 88 -12.14 4.10 -3.40
C LEU A 88 -12.65 5.05 -2.32
N PRO A 89 -13.93 4.96 -1.94
CA PRO A 89 -14.44 5.65 -0.76
C PRO A 89 -13.78 5.08 0.50
N ALA A 90 -13.49 5.95 1.47
CA ALA A 90 -13.07 5.49 2.78
C ALA A 90 -14.19 4.66 3.43
N PRO A 91 -13.88 3.51 4.06
CA PRO A 91 -14.89 2.75 4.77
C PRO A 91 -15.52 3.60 5.88
N PRO A 92 -16.84 3.42 6.14
CA PRO A 92 -17.52 4.13 7.21
C PRO A 92 -16.81 3.86 8.54
N HIS A 93 -16.67 4.89 9.36
CA HIS A 93 -16.07 4.76 10.68
C HIS A 93 -17.00 3.91 11.54
N SER A 94 -16.60 2.68 11.84
CA SER A 94 -17.25 1.90 12.90
C SER A 94 -16.88 2.56 14.23
N HIS A 95 -17.85 3.23 14.84
CA HIS A 95 -17.78 3.82 16.18
C HIS A 95 -17.68 2.75 17.26
#